data_AF-A0A3A8AUV4-F1
#
_entry.id   AF-A0A3A8AUV4-F1
#
_cell.length_a   1.000
_cell.length_b   1.000
_cell.length_c   1.000
_cell.angle_alpha   90.00
_cell.angle_beta   90.00
_cell.angle_gamma   90.00
#
_symmetry.space_group_name_H-M   'P 1'
#
loop_
_entity.id
_entity.type
_entity.pdbx_description
1 polymer ?
#
loop_
_entity_poly.entity_id
_entity_poly.type
_entity_poly.pdbx_seq_one_letter_code
_entity_poly.pdbx_strand_id
1 'polypeptide(L)'
;MDHAALAFLLLAVISLASVVAGRPWTVIVARRTTPAELWDHPLFRETNVVMSLAWSAMFGISALVFRVSENGAIFFVMALLNTGLGMVSPWLAKRYAAWRETAYRDRE
;
A
#
# COMPACT_ATOMS: atom_id res chain seq x y z
N MET A 1 -10.93 5.11 24.12
CA MET A 1 -10.83 4.38 22.83
C MET A 1 -9.60 4.95 22.14
N ASP A 2 -8.58 4.14 21.92
CA ASP A 2 -7.30 4.63 21.40
C ASP A 2 -7.47 5.19 19.97
N HIS A 3 -7.40 6.52 19.84
CA HIS A 3 -7.73 7.23 18.60
C HIS A 3 -6.82 6.81 17.44
N ALA A 4 -5.57 6.44 17.75
CA ALA A 4 -4.63 5.92 16.78
C ALA A 4 -5.07 4.55 16.24
N ALA A 5 -5.45 3.62 17.11
CA ALA A 5 -5.92 2.30 16.70
C ALA A 5 -7.13 2.39 15.76
N LEU A 6 -8.10 3.26 16.08
CA LEU A 6 -9.27 3.47 15.21
C LEU A 6 -8.88 4.10 13.86
N ALA A 7 -8.01 5.11 13.86
CA ALA A 7 -7.56 5.75 12.63
C ALA A 7 -6.87 4.76 11.68
N PHE A 8 -5.95 3.95 12.20
CA PHE A 8 -5.25 2.94 11.40
C PHE A 8 -6.18 1.80 10.96
N LEU A 9 -7.15 1.42 11.78
CA LEU A 9 -8.17 0.44 11.38
C LEU A 9 -9.00 0.97 10.20
N LEU A 10 -9.44 2.22 10.25
CA LEU A 10 -10.18 2.86 9.16
C LEU A 10 -9.34 2.93 7.89
N LEU A 11 -8.05 3.28 7.99
CA LEU A 11 -7.14 3.27 6.85
C LEU A 11 -7.00 1.88 6.24
N ALA A 12 -6.86 0.84 7.07
CA ALA A 12 -6.80 -0.54 6.60
C ALA A 12 -8.08 -0.92 5.84
N VAL A 13 -9.24 -0.65 6.42
CA VAL A 13 -10.55 -0.95 5.83
C VAL A 13 -10.76 -0.21 4.51
N ILE A 14 -10.48 1.10 4.45
CA ILE A 14 -10.65 1.89 3.23
C ILE A 14 -9.65 1.46 2.16
N SER A 15 -8.40 1.15 2.53
CA SER A 15 -7.40 0.63 1.60
C SER A 15 -7.87 -0.68 0.98
N LEU A 16 -8.36 -1.62 1.80
CA LEU A 16 -8.91 -2.88 1.32
C LEU A 16 -10.17 -2.67 0.47
N ALA A 17 -11.08 -1.80 0.90
CA ALA A 17 -12.29 -1.48 0.16
C ALA A 17 -11.98 -0.90 -1.23
N SER A 18 -10.92 -0.10 -1.36
CA SER A 18 -10.48 0.41 -2.66
C SER A 18 -10.07 -0.72 -3.63
N VAL A 19 -9.44 -1.78 -3.12
CA VAL A 19 -9.08 -2.96 -3.91
C VAL A 19 -10.33 -3.75 -4.31
N VAL A 20 -11.24 -3.99 -3.35
CA VAL A 20 -12.51 -4.71 -3.60
C VAL A 20 -13.38 -3.95 -4.61
N ALA A 21 -13.36 -2.62 -4.59
CA ALA A 21 -14.05 -1.76 -5.56
C ALA A 21 -13.36 -1.71 -6.94
N GLY A 22 -12.25 -2.43 -7.14
CA GLY A 22 -11.49 -2.44 -8.39
C GLY A 22 -10.78 -1.12 -8.71
N ARG A 23 -10.64 -0.23 -7.72
CA ARG A 23 -10.00 1.10 -7.85
C ARG A 23 -8.98 1.30 -6.73
N PRO A 24 -7.84 0.59 -6.76
CA PRO A 24 -6.84 0.66 -5.70
C PRO A 24 -6.36 2.10 -5.51
N TRP A 25 -6.36 2.60 -4.27
CA TRP A 25 -6.06 4.01 -3.99
C TRP A 25 -4.64 4.42 -4.42
N THR A 26 -3.69 3.47 -4.45
CA THR A 26 -2.31 3.74 -4.87
C THR A 26 -2.19 4.17 -6.32
N VAL A 27 -3.21 3.92 -7.17
CA VAL A 27 -3.25 4.40 -8.56
C VAL A 27 -3.05 5.92 -8.62
N ILE A 28 -3.65 6.67 -7.70
CA ILE A 28 -3.53 8.15 -7.66
C ILE A 28 -2.07 8.57 -7.47
N VAL A 29 -1.32 7.83 -6.65
CA VAL A 29 0.10 8.08 -6.39
C VAL A 29 0.94 7.65 -7.59
N ALA A 30 0.71 6.45 -8.11
CA ALA A 30 1.49 5.88 -9.21
C ALA A 30 1.40 6.74 -10.49
N ARG A 31 0.20 7.27 -10.81
CA ARG A 31 -0.02 8.15 -11.97
C ARG A 31 0.79 9.44 -11.96
N ARG A 32 1.33 9.87 -10.82
CA ARG A 32 2.21 11.06 -10.73
C ARG A 32 3.58 10.83 -11.36
N THR A 33 4.00 9.57 -11.46
CA THR A 33 5.35 9.18 -11.90
C THR A 33 5.34 8.25 -13.11
N THR A 34 4.22 7.60 -13.39
CA THR A 34 4.08 6.63 -14.48
C THR A 34 3.51 7.31 -15.73
N PRO A 35 4.11 7.12 -16.92
CA PRO A 35 3.57 7.62 -18.19
C PRO A 35 2.12 7.16 -18.44
N ALA A 36 1.31 8.01 -19.08
CA ALA A 36 -0.13 7.79 -19.24
C ALA A 36 -0.46 6.57 -20.10
N GLU A 37 0.42 6.24 -21.05
CA GLU A 37 0.30 5.09 -21.96
C GLU A 37 0.29 3.76 -21.20
N LEU A 38 0.87 3.73 -20.00
CA LEU A 38 0.99 2.54 -19.17
C LEU A 38 -0.15 2.40 -18.15
N TRP A 39 -1.05 3.38 -18.02
CA TRP A 39 -2.07 3.39 -16.95
C TRP A 39 -3.11 2.27 -17.10
N ASP A 40 -3.38 1.83 -18.31
CA ASP A 40 -4.31 0.74 -18.60
C ASP A 40 -3.64 -0.62 -18.74
N HIS A 41 -2.30 -0.65 -18.69
CA HIS A 41 -1.54 -1.89 -18.80
C HIS A 41 -1.87 -2.83 -17.61
N PRO A 42 -2.12 -4.13 -17.83
CA PRO A 42 -2.49 -5.08 -16.78
C PRO A 42 -1.49 -5.14 -15.61
N LEU A 43 -0.19 -5.06 -15.89
CA LEU A 43 0.86 -5.03 -14.85
C LEU A 43 0.76 -3.78 -13.97
N PHE A 44 0.36 -2.64 -14.52
CA PHE A 44 0.16 -1.42 -13.74
C PHE A 44 -1.01 -1.59 -12.76
N ARG A 45 -2.12 -2.17 -13.23
CA ARG A 45 -3.29 -2.47 -12.39
C ARG A 45 -2.94 -3.46 -11.29
N GLU A 46 -2.27 -4.57 -11.64
CA GLU A 46 -1.84 -5.58 -10.66
C GLU A 46 -0.89 -4.99 -9.61
N THR A 47 0.13 -4.26 -10.03
CA THR A 47 1.09 -3.64 -9.10
C THR A 47 0.37 -2.75 -8.09
N ASN A 48 -0.60 -1.96 -8.54
CA ASN A 48 -1.38 -1.11 -7.65
C ASN A 48 -2.31 -1.89 -6.70
N VAL A 49 -2.89 -3.00 -7.14
CA VAL A 49 -3.63 -3.92 -6.26
C VAL A 49 -2.72 -4.45 -5.16
N VAL A 50 -1.53 -4.97 -5.52
CA VAL A 50 -0.57 -5.54 -4.57
C VAL A 50 -0.07 -4.48 -3.59
N MET A 51 0.26 -3.28 -4.06
CA MET A 51 0.69 -2.19 -3.19
C MET A 51 -0.42 -1.75 -2.23
N SER A 52 -1.66 -1.65 -2.70
CA SER A 52 -2.81 -1.29 -1.84
C SER A 52 -3.12 -2.36 -0.79
N LEU A 53 -2.96 -3.65 -1.13
CA LEU A 53 -3.07 -4.74 -0.17
C LEU A 53 -1.94 -4.73 0.86
N ALA A 54 -0.70 -4.47 0.45
CA ALA A 54 0.44 -4.34 1.36
C ALA A 54 0.23 -3.19 2.36
N TRP A 55 -0.27 -2.05 1.91
CA TRP A 55 -0.66 -0.94 2.78
C TRP A 55 -1.80 -1.31 3.72
N SER A 56 -2.83 -1.97 3.21
CA SER A 56 -3.94 -2.47 4.04
C SER A 56 -3.44 -3.35 5.19
N ALA A 57 -2.49 -4.25 4.90
CA ALA A 57 -1.88 -5.11 5.91
C ALA A 57 -1.05 -4.29 6.93
N MET A 58 -0.22 -3.35 6.48
CA MET A 58 0.58 -2.50 7.37
C MET A 58 -0.29 -1.64 8.30
N PHE A 59 -1.39 -1.08 7.78
CA PHE A 59 -2.35 -0.34 8.59
C PHE A 59 -3.08 -1.24 9.59
N GLY A 60 -3.46 -2.45 9.19
CA GLY A 60 -4.07 -3.44 10.10
C GLY A 60 -3.11 -3.85 11.23
N ILE A 61 -1.83 -4.09 10.92
CA ILE A 61 -0.79 -4.37 11.92
C ILE A 61 -0.64 -3.18 12.87
N SER A 62 -0.56 -1.96 12.35
CA SER A 62 -0.43 -0.75 13.16
C SER A 62 -1.64 -0.58 14.10
N ALA A 63 -2.86 -0.81 13.60
CA ALA A 63 -4.09 -0.77 14.40
C ALA A 63 -4.07 -1.79 15.55
N LEU A 64 -3.64 -3.03 15.27
CA LEU A 64 -3.52 -4.08 16.28
C LEU A 64 -2.47 -3.72 17.34
N VAL A 65 -1.30 -3.24 16.92
CA VAL A 65 -0.21 -2.84 17.81
C VAL A 65 -0.66 -1.73 18.76
N PHE A 66 -1.31 -0.68 18.24
CA PHE A 66 -1.82 0.41 19.09
C PHE A 66 -2.94 -0.06 20.01
N ARG A 67 -3.81 -0.95 19.54
CA ARG A 67 -4.88 -1.51 20.37
C ARG A 67 -4.39 -2.28 21.60
N VAL A 68 -3.19 -2.88 21.55
CA VAL A 68 -2.65 -3.72 22.62
C VAL A 68 -1.49 -3.08 23.40
N SER A 69 -0.99 -1.92 22.96
CA SER A 69 0.17 -1.27 23.58
C SER A 69 0.04 0.26 23.60
N GLU A 70 0.17 0.84 24.79
CA GLU A 70 0.21 2.29 25.02
C GLU A 70 1.65 2.85 25.13
N ASN A 71 2.67 2.04 24.82
CA ASN A 71 4.07 2.45 24.92
C ASN A 71 4.46 3.45 23.81
N GLY A 72 4.91 4.64 24.20
CA GLY A 72 5.35 5.69 23.28
C GLY A 72 6.53 5.29 22.38
N ALA A 73 7.43 4.41 22.82
CA ALA A 73 8.49 3.89 21.97
C ALA A 73 7.95 3.02 20.83
N ILE A 74 6.92 2.21 21.10
CA ILE A 74 6.24 1.41 20.08
C ILE A 74 5.56 2.33 19.06
N PHE A 75 4.93 3.42 19.52
CA PHE A 75 4.38 4.43 18.62
C PHE A 75 5.46 5.02 17.69
N PHE A 76 6.60 5.41 18.27
CA PHE A 76 7.71 5.97 17.50
C PHE A 76 8.25 4.98 16.45
N VAL A 77 8.44 3.71 16.83
CA VAL A 77 8.88 2.65 15.91
C VAL A 77 7.87 2.47 14.77
N MET A 78 6.57 2.40 15.08
CA MET A 78 5.53 2.26 14.06
C MET A 78 5.47 3.47 13.13
N ALA A 79 5.65 4.69 13.64
CA ALA A 79 5.72 5.90 12.84
C ALA A 79 6.90 5.87 11.86
N LEU A 80 8.08 5.43 12.31
CA LEU A 80 9.26 5.25 11.45
C LEU A 80 9.04 4.17 10.39
N LEU A 81 8.42 3.04 10.76
CA LEU A 81 8.13 1.96 9.82
C LEU A 81 7.14 2.42 8.74
N ASN A 82 6.03 3.05 9.12
CA ASN A 82 5.04 3.56 8.17
C ASN A 82 5.64 4.65 7.26
N THR A 83 6.44 5.56 7.81
CA THR A 83 7.11 6.62 7.04
C THR A 83 8.14 6.04 6.09
N GLY A 84 9.02 5.17 6.57
CA GLY A 84 10.02 4.48 5.77
C GLY A 84 9.37 3.68 4.64
N LEU A 85 8.29 2.94 4.93
CA LEU A 85 7.51 2.23 3.92
C LEU A 85 6.94 3.18 2.85
N GLY A 86 6.43 4.34 3.26
CA GLY A 86 6.00 5.42 2.36
C GLY A 86 7.09 5.89 1.41
N MET A 87 8.31 6.05 1.91
CA MET A 87 9.44 6.50 1.09
C MET A 87 9.92 5.43 0.12
N VAL A 88 9.92 4.15 0.52
CA VAL A 88 10.38 3.05 -0.34
C VAL A 88 9.28 2.46 -1.23
N SER A 89 8.01 2.80 -1.01
CA SER A 89 6.90 2.22 -1.77
C SER A 89 6.99 2.39 -3.28
N PRO A 90 7.46 3.52 -3.85
CA PRO A 90 7.64 3.65 -5.30
C PRO A 90 8.72 2.71 -5.83
N TRP A 91 9.80 2.52 -5.06
CA TRP A 91 10.86 1.58 -5.40
C TRP A 91 10.37 0.13 -5.34
N LEU A 92 9.62 -0.23 -4.29
CA LEU A 92 8.99 -1.56 -4.16
C LEU A 92 8.05 -1.84 -5.33
N ALA A 93 7.22 -0.87 -5.72
CA ALA A 93 6.33 -0.99 -6.85
C ALA A 93 7.09 -1.25 -8.15
N LYS A 94 8.17 -0.49 -8.42
CA LYS A 94 9.04 -0.72 -9.59
C LYS A 94 9.71 -2.10 -9.54
N ARG A 95 10.23 -2.49 -8.38
CA ARG A 95 10.91 -3.77 -8.19
C ARG A 95 9.96 -4.96 -8.38
N TYR A 96 8.72 -4.82 -7.92
CA TYR A 96 7.65 -5.79 -8.13
C TYR A 96 7.26 -5.87 -9.60
N ALA A 97 7.03 -4.72 -10.25
CA ALA A 97 6.69 -4.67 -11.66
C ALA A 97 7.78 -5.31 -12.54
N ALA A 98 9.05 -4.99 -12.30
CA ALA A 98 10.18 -5.61 -13.02
C ALA A 98 10.27 -7.13 -12.79
N TRP A 99 9.93 -7.61 -11.60
CA TRP A 99 9.88 -9.05 -11.32
C TRP A 99 8.73 -9.74 -12.08
N ARG A 100 7.59 -9.06 -12.23
CA ARG A 100 6.39 -9.59 -12.90
C ARG A 100 6.34 -9.33 -14.39
N GLU A 101 7.18 -8.46 -14.93
CA GLU A 101 7.25 -8.12 -16.35
C GLU A 101 7.39 -9.37 -17.23
N THR A 102 8.19 -10.35 -16.81
CA THR A 102 8.36 -11.63 -17.52
C THR A 102 7.04 -12.37 -17.74
N ALA A 103 6.08 -12.27 -16.82
CA ALA A 103 4.78 -12.93 -16.93
C ALA A 103 3.80 -12.19 -17.88
N TYR A 104 4.10 -10.94 -18.23
CA TYR A 104 3.28 -10.11 -19.13
C TYR A 104 3.88 -9.95 -20.53
N ARG A 105 5.19 -10.17 -20.68
CA ARG A 105 5.88 -10.11 -21.98
C ARG A 105 5.30 -11.04 -23.05
N ASP A 106 4.75 -12.18 -22.63
CA ASP A 106 4.19 -13.20 -23.53
C ASP A 106 2.68 -13.00 -23.81
N ARG A 107 2.08 -11.90 -23.30
CA ARG A 107 0.64 -11.60 -23.41
C ARG A 107 0.32 -10.39 -24.30
N GLU A 108 1.34 -9.75 -24.86
CA GLU A 108 1.23 -8.67 -25.86
C GLU A 108 1.42 -9.22 -27.27
#